data_AF-A0A3B0VSH9-F1
#
_entry.id   AF-A0A3B0VSH9-F1
#
_cell.length_a   1.000
_cell.length_b   1.000
_cell.length_c   1.000
_cell.angle_alpha   90.00
_cell.angle_beta   90.00
_cell.angle_gamma   90.00
#
_symmetry.space_group_name_H-M   'P 1'
#
loop_
_entity.id
_entity.type
_entity.pdbx_description
1 polymer ?
#
loop_
_entity_poly.entity_id
_entity_poly.type
_entity_poly.pdbx_seq_one_letter_code
_entity_poly.pdbx_strand_id
1 'polypeptide(L)'
;MNHRQISNGRIGIYYLMALFALGALLLFLLSPRSTNADDLDLPPRENPDADVAIEANGLGARVHLQGYFSQDWPWETMHWQEDLWLKVQWYDEDGVWQDVDGWQGTFEAIQQGEDWMGVKEIWLADAHLGTGPYRWQIVERSNGRLLTTSDPFYMPSKGGDLMAVDIMVKP
;
A
#
# COMPACT_ATOMS: atom_id res chain seq x y z
N MET A 1 -8.53 -65.26 45.07
CA MET A 1 -9.59 -64.92 44.10
C MET A 1 -9.75 -63.42 44.05
N ASN A 2 -9.90 -62.89 42.84
CA ASN A 2 -10.45 -61.57 42.47
C ASN A 2 -9.64 -60.31 42.82
N HIS A 3 -9.58 -59.28 41.98
CA HIS A 3 -9.71 -59.15 40.53
C HIS A 3 -9.09 -57.77 40.21
N ARG A 4 -8.21 -57.69 39.21
CA ARG A 4 -7.58 -56.43 38.75
C ARG A 4 -8.62 -55.56 38.03
N GLN A 5 -8.70 -54.30 38.43
CA GLN A 5 -9.42 -53.25 37.69
C GLN A 5 -8.44 -52.57 36.72
N ILE A 6 -8.71 -52.63 35.41
CA ILE A 6 -7.92 -51.96 34.36
C ILE A 6 -8.69 -50.73 33.88
N SER A 7 -8.01 -49.58 33.87
CA SER A 7 -8.52 -48.27 33.49
C SER A 7 -8.67 -48.11 31.97
N ASN A 8 -9.90 -47.88 31.49
CA ASN A 8 -10.22 -47.57 30.08
C ASN A 8 -10.44 -46.05 29.86
N GLY A 9 -9.44 -45.22 30.18
CA GLY A 9 -9.55 -43.74 30.07
C GLY A 9 -9.02 -43.11 28.79
N ARG A 10 -8.32 -43.86 27.92
CA ARG A 10 -7.61 -43.28 26.76
C ARG A 10 -8.39 -43.38 25.44
N ILE A 11 -9.44 -44.19 25.40
CA ILE A 11 -10.22 -44.44 24.18
C ILE A 11 -11.07 -43.22 23.81
N GLY A 12 -11.61 -42.48 24.80
CA GLY A 12 -12.51 -41.35 24.54
C GLY A 12 -11.88 -40.16 23.80
N ILE A 13 -10.58 -39.92 23.97
CA ILE A 13 -9.90 -38.75 23.38
C ILE A 13 -9.74 -38.91 21.86
N TYR A 14 -9.43 -40.14 21.39
CA TYR A 14 -9.29 -40.40 19.96
C TYR A 14 -10.61 -40.25 19.20
N TYR A 15 -11.74 -40.63 19.82
CA TYR A 15 -13.06 -40.42 19.22
C TYR A 15 -13.43 -38.94 19.10
N LEU A 16 -13.05 -38.12 20.08
CA LEU A 16 -13.29 -36.67 20.08
C LEU A 16 -12.49 -35.96 18.98
N MET A 17 -11.22 -36.35 18.77
CA MET A 17 -10.41 -35.81 17.67
C MET A 17 -10.89 -36.28 16.29
N ALA A 18 -11.33 -37.55 16.16
CA ALA A 18 -11.87 -38.06 14.92
C ALA A 18 -13.17 -37.34 14.51
N LEU A 19 -14.07 -37.06 15.46
CA LEU A 19 -15.30 -36.29 15.20
C LEU A 19 -15.01 -34.85 14.79
N PHE A 20 -14.02 -34.20 15.42
CA PHE A 20 -13.65 -32.83 15.07
C PHE A 20 -13.03 -32.75 13.66
N ALA A 21 -12.15 -33.69 13.31
CA ALA A 21 -11.55 -33.77 11.98
C ALA A 21 -12.61 -34.04 10.89
N LEU A 22 -13.60 -34.89 11.17
CA LEU A 22 -14.68 -35.20 10.24
C LEU A 22 -15.63 -34.01 10.04
N GLY A 23 -15.93 -33.26 11.11
CA GLY A 23 -16.70 -32.02 11.03
C GLY A 23 -16.00 -30.92 10.22
N ALA A 24 -14.69 -30.74 10.40
CA ALA A 24 -13.90 -29.78 9.63
C ALA A 24 -13.83 -30.16 8.14
N LEU A 25 -13.69 -31.45 7.83
CA LEU A 25 -13.69 -31.94 6.44
C LEU A 25 -15.05 -31.73 5.76
N LEU A 26 -16.16 -31.96 6.48
CA LEU A 26 -17.51 -31.71 5.98
C LEU A 26 -17.75 -30.23 5.70
N LEU A 27 -17.29 -29.34 6.58
CA LEU A 27 -17.34 -27.89 6.36
C LEU A 27 -16.52 -27.46 5.14
N PHE A 28 -15.36 -28.08 4.89
CA PHE A 28 -14.54 -27.78 3.73
C PHE A 28 -15.17 -28.27 2.41
N LEU A 29 -15.90 -29.39 2.44
CA LEU A 29 -16.64 -29.92 1.29
C LEU A 29 -17.95 -29.18 1.00
N LEU A 30 -18.51 -28.48 1.99
CA LEU A 30 -19.71 -27.65 1.87
C LEU A 30 -19.39 -26.19 1.52
N SER A 31 -18.12 -25.81 1.39
CA SER A 31 -17.73 -24.48 0.92
C SER A 31 -18.30 -24.25 -0.49
N PRO A 32 -19.00 -23.13 -0.73
CA PRO A 32 -19.50 -22.79 -2.04
C PRO A 32 -18.30 -22.67 -3.00
N ARG A 33 -18.22 -23.58 -3.97
CA ARG A 33 -17.32 -23.40 -5.10
C ARG A 33 -17.87 -22.19 -5.85
N SER A 34 -17.08 -21.12 -5.92
CA SER A 34 -17.39 -20.01 -6.82
C SER A 34 -17.47 -20.59 -8.23
N THR A 35 -18.68 -20.73 -8.73
CA THR A 35 -18.96 -20.96 -10.14
C THR A 35 -18.36 -19.78 -10.89
N ASN A 36 -17.32 -20.03 -11.67
CA ASN A 36 -16.92 -19.11 -12.73
C ASN A 36 -18.19 -18.81 -13.52
N ALA A 37 -18.53 -17.53 -13.59
CA ALA A 37 -19.65 -17.07 -14.37
C ALA A 37 -19.50 -17.62 -15.79
N ASP A 38 -20.54 -18.34 -16.21
CA ASP A 38 -20.81 -18.62 -17.61
C ASP A 38 -20.51 -17.37 -18.44
N ASP A 39 -19.68 -17.56 -19.44
CA ASP A 39 -19.85 -17.15 -20.83
C ASP A 39 -21.08 -16.25 -21.10
N LEU A 40 -21.07 -15.07 -20.48
CA LEU A 40 -21.85 -13.95 -20.94
C LEU A 40 -21.14 -13.52 -22.22
N ASP A 41 -21.84 -13.69 -23.34
CA ASP A 41 -21.56 -13.04 -24.61
C ASP A 41 -21.61 -11.53 -24.37
N LEU A 42 -20.54 -11.01 -23.76
CA LEU A 42 -20.36 -9.61 -23.46
C LEU A 42 -20.26 -8.92 -24.82
N PRO A 43 -20.98 -7.80 -25.03
CA PRO A 43 -20.74 -6.99 -26.20
C PRO A 43 -19.23 -6.73 -26.29
N PRO A 44 -18.64 -6.65 -27.51
CA PRO A 44 -17.22 -6.38 -27.66
C PRO A 44 -16.86 -5.25 -26.72
N ARG A 45 -16.01 -5.53 -25.72
CA ARG A 45 -15.47 -4.47 -24.90
C ARG A 45 -14.83 -3.52 -25.90
N GLU A 46 -15.30 -2.28 -25.95
CA GLU A 46 -14.50 -1.20 -26.51
C GLU A 46 -13.14 -1.38 -25.87
N ASN A 47 -12.16 -1.75 -26.69
CA ASN A 47 -10.77 -1.77 -26.27
C ASN A 47 -10.54 -0.34 -25.78
N PRO A 48 -10.40 -0.08 -24.46
CA PRO A 48 -9.95 1.25 -24.09
C PRO A 48 -8.62 1.36 -24.82
N ASP A 49 -8.54 2.27 -25.78
CA ASP A 49 -7.31 2.51 -26.52
C ASP A 49 -6.17 2.44 -25.52
N ALA A 50 -5.33 1.42 -25.70
CA ALA A 50 -4.11 1.23 -24.95
C ALA A 50 -3.13 2.31 -25.44
N ASP A 51 -3.49 3.56 -25.18
CA ASP A 51 -2.72 4.79 -25.35
C ASP A 51 -3.57 6.06 -25.11
N VAL A 52 -4.60 6.03 -24.25
CA VAL A 52 -4.92 7.28 -23.54
C VAL A 52 -3.85 7.47 -22.47
N ALA A 53 -2.64 7.85 -22.92
CA ALA A 53 -1.86 8.78 -22.14
C ALA A 53 -2.85 9.86 -21.71
N ILE A 54 -3.08 10.03 -20.41
CA ILE A 54 -3.76 11.22 -19.94
C ILE A 54 -2.86 12.36 -20.40
N GLU A 55 -3.12 12.90 -21.59
CA GLU A 55 -2.59 14.19 -21.98
C GLU A 55 -3.06 15.10 -20.85
N ALA A 56 -2.10 15.59 -20.06
CA ALA A 56 -2.42 16.55 -19.04
C ALA A 56 -3.05 17.73 -19.79
N ASN A 57 -4.38 17.84 -19.73
CA ASN A 57 -5.16 18.87 -20.42
C ASN A 57 -4.81 20.31 -19.97
N GLY A 58 -3.74 20.48 -19.18
CA GLY A 58 -3.39 21.70 -18.45
C GLY A 58 -4.25 21.97 -17.22
N LEU A 59 -5.24 21.11 -16.93
CA LEU A 59 -6.28 21.32 -15.92
C LEU A 59 -5.98 20.62 -14.57
N GLY A 60 -4.71 20.59 -14.17
CA GLY A 60 -4.29 20.00 -12.90
C GLY A 60 -2.84 20.32 -12.62
N ALA A 61 -2.37 20.07 -11.41
CA ALA A 61 -0.99 20.35 -11.02
C ALA A 61 -0.19 19.06 -10.76
N ARG A 62 1.12 19.20 -10.61
CA ARG A 62 2.01 18.09 -10.27
C ARG A 62 2.81 18.42 -9.03
N VAL A 63 2.95 17.42 -8.16
CA VAL A 63 3.83 17.50 -6.99
C VAL A 63 4.87 16.41 -7.09
N HIS A 64 6.13 16.80 -7.01
CA HIS A 64 7.28 15.92 -7.07
C HIS A 64 7.90 15.84 -5.68
N LEU A 65 8.02 14.64 -5.15
CA LEU A 65 8.89 14.38 -4.01
C LEU A 65 10.31 14.11 -4.52
N GLN A 66 11.29 14.74 -3.89
CA GLN A 66 12.71 14.47 -4.03
C GLN A 66 13.24 13.90 -2.71
N GLY A 67 13.44 12.59 -2.67
CA GLY A 67 13.97 11.88 -1.52
C GLY A 67 15.48 11.73 -1.61
N TYR A 68 16.22 12.52 -0.85
CA TYR A 68 17.68 12.44 -0.78
C TYR A 68 18.09 11.36 0.21
N PHE A 69 18.79 10.33 -0.28
CA PHE A 69 19.26 9.23 0.54
C PHE A 69 20.52 9.64 1.31
N SER A 70 20.56 9.35 2.60
CA SER A 70 21.74 9.59 3.42
C SER A 70 22.93 8.75 2.96
N GLN A 71 24.15 9.22 3.25
CA GLN A 71 25.38 8.53 2.84
C GLN A 71 25.55 7.15 3.48
N ASP A 72 24.88 6.90 4.61
CA ASP A 72 24.86 5.64 5.34
C ASP A 72 23.67 4.73 4.93
N TRP A 73 22.97 5.04 3.84
CA TRP A 73 21.87 4.23 3.37
C TRP A 73 22.29 2.78 3.07
N PRO A 74 21.61 1.76 3.63
CA PRO A 74 22.03 0.37 3.51
C PRO A 74 21.50 -0.28 2.23
N TRP A 75 22.07 0.13 1.08
CA TRP A 75 21.65 -0.29 -0.27
C TRP A 75 21.56 -1.81 -0.47
N GLU A 76 22.37 -2.59 0.24
CA GLU A 76 22.40 -4.06 0.15
C GLU A 76 21.25 -4.76 0.89
N THR A 77 20.63 -4.08 1.87
CA THR A 77 19.60 -4.68 2.74
C THR A 77 18.26 -3.98 2.71
N MET A 78 18.19 -2.76 2.17
CA MET A 78 16.96 -2.00 2.04
C MET A 78 16.81 -1.48 0.61
N HIS A 79 15.95 -2.16 -0.16
CA HIS A 79 15.72 -1.83 -1.56
C HIS A 79 14.63 -0.76 -1.70
N TRP A 80 14.96 0.37 -2.34
CA TRP A 80 14.09 1.54 -2.41
C TRP A 80 12.71 1.27 -3.03
N GLN A 81 12.61 0.28 -3.92
CA GLN A 81 11.37 -0.04 -4.62
C GLN A 81 10.51 -1.08 -3.87
N GLU A 82 11.10 -1.87 -2.97
CA GLU A 82 10.40 -2.98 -2.31
C GLU A 82 10.16 -2.70 -0.82
N ASP A 83 11.11 -2.02 -0.19
CA ASP A 83 11.13 -1.79 1.25
C ASP A 83 10.71 -0.38 1.62
N LEU A 84 10.57 0.56 0.67
CA LEU A 84 10.08 1.91 0.96
C LEU A 84 8.68 2.11 0.43
N TRP A 85 7.83 2.64 1.31
CA TRP A 85 6.49 3.05 0.95
C TRP A 85 6.28 4.51 1.34
N LEU A 86 5.84 5.28 0.36
CA LEU A 86 5.60 6.69 0.43
C LEU A 86 4.11 6.92 0.50
N LYS A 87 3.69 7.87 1.32
CA LYS A 87 2.29 8.30 1.39
C LYS A 87 2.19 9.78 1.69
N VAL A 88 1.19 10.42 1.11
CA VAL A 88 0.81 11.79 1.46
C VAL A 88 -0.20 11.77 2.58
N GLN A 89 -0.03 12.68 3.54
CA GLN A 89 -1.02 12.97 4.56
C GLN A 89 -1.53 14.40 4.43
N TRP A 90 -2.78 14.63 4.79
CA TRP A 90 -3.38 15.97 4.93
C TRP A 90 -3.76 16.21 6.38
N TYR A 91 -3.68 17.46 6.82
CA TYR A 91 -4.05 17.87 8.17
C TYR A 91 -5.52 18.31 8.17
N ASP A 92 -6.35 17.63 8.95
CA ASP A 92 -7.79 17.87 9.01
C ASP A 92 -8.20 18.96 10.02
N GLU A 93 -9.49 19.28 10.02
CA GLU A 93 -10.08 20.30 10.90
C GLU A 93 -10.04 19.92 12.39
N ASP A 94 -9.93 18.62 12.69
CA ASP A 94 -9.81 18.08 14.04
C ASP A 94 -8.35 18.11 14.55
N GLY A 95 -7.41 18.55 13.71
CA GLY A 95 -6.00 18.65 14.03
C GLY A 95 -5.27 17.30 13.95
N VAL A 96 -5.77 16.39 13.12
CA VAL A 96 -5.21 15.06 12.90
C VAL A 96 -4.66 14.94 11.49
N TRP A 97 -3.55 14.22 11.35
CA TRP A 97 -2.99 13.88 10.04
C TRP A 97 -3.65 12.61 9.51
N GLN A 98 -4.24 12.70 8.32
CA GLN A 98 -4.95 11.62 7.65
C GLN A 98 -4.23 11.23 6.37
N ASP A 99 -4.13 9.92 6.09
CA ASP A 99 -3.57 9.43 4.82
C ASP A 99 -4.51 9.82 3.67
N VAL A 100 -3.94 10.36 2.58
CA VAL A 100 -4.70 10.67 1.36
C VAL A 100 -4.83 9.39 0.54
N ASP A 101 -6.06 8.94 0.32
CA ASP A 101 -6.32 7.73 -0.44
C ASP A 101 -5.84 7.86 -1.90
N GLY A 102 -5.22 6.79 -2.42
CA GLY A 102 -4.63 6.76 -3.77
C GLY A 102 -3.34 7.54 -3.96
N TRP A 103 -2.84 8.29 -2.96
CA TRP A 103 -1.57 9.03 -3.06
C TRP A 103 -0.45 8.36 -2.27
N GLN A 104 -0.32 7.06 -2.52
CA GLN A 104 0.74 6.23 -1.94
C GLN A 104 1.46 5.43 -3.02
N GLY A 105 2.65 4.92 -2.70
CA GLY A 105 3.41 4.09 -3.63
C GLY A 105 4.89 3.99 -3.25
N THR A 106 5.71 3.55 -4.18
CA THR A 106 7.17 3.57 -4.07
C THR A 106 7.72 4.79 -4.80
N PHE A 107 9.03 5.05 -4.71
CA PHE A 107 9.66 5.93 -5.70
C PHE A 107 9.45 5.35 -7.12
N GLU A 108 9.55 6.20 -8.13
CA GLU A 108 9.43 5.82 -9.54
C GLU A 108 10.79 5.61 -10.18
N ALA A 109 11.80 6.37 -9.73
CA ALA A 109 13.17 6.22 -10.14
C ALA A 109 14.13 6.69 -9.06
N ILE A 110 15.38 6.23 -9.15
CA ILE A 110 16.53 6.75 -8.42
C ILE A 110 17.48 7.38 -9.43
N GLN A 111 17.98 8.57 -9.13
CA GLN A 111 18.93 9.32 -9.93
C GLN A 111 20.22 9.51 -9.12
N GLN A 112 21.36 9.40 -9.80
CA GLN A 112 22.66 9.64 -9.21
C GLN A 112 23.19 11.01 -9.65
N GLY A 113 23.22 11.97 -8.73
CA GLY A 113 23.86 13.27 -8.90
C GLY A 113 25.08 13.39 -7.99
N GLU A 114 25.16 14.50 -7.24
CA GLU A 114 26.08 14.61 -6.10
C GLU A 114 25.68 13.66 -4.96
N ASP A 115 24.37 13.56 -4.73
CA ASP A 115 23.73 12.60 -3.82
C ASP A 115 22.80 11.64 -4.61
N TRP A 116 22.44 10.53 -3.98
CA TRP A 116 21.40 9.64 -4.50
C TRP A 116 20.03 10.22 -4.19
N MET A 117 19.20 10.39 -5.22
CA MET A 117 17.89 11.02 -5.12
C MET A 117 16.79 10.14 -5.72
N GLY A 118 15.80 9.79 -4.92
CA GLY A 118 14.56 9.17 -5.38
C GLY A 118 13.53 10.20 -5.80
N VAL A 119 12.78 9.89 -6.85
CA VAL A 119 11.70 10.77 -7.33
C VAL A 119 10.36 10.05 -7.29
N LYS A 120 9.33 10.77 -6.87
CA LYS A 120 7.94 10.33 -6.94
C LYS A 120 7.08 11.50 -7.41
N GLU A 121 6.34 11.32 -8.50
CA GLU A 121 5.36 12.28 -8.99
C GLU A 121 3.94 11.86 -8.55
N ILE A 122 3.12 12.85 -8.19
CA ILE A 122 1.67 12.68 -8.08
C ILE A 122 0.96 13.74 -8.92
N TRP A 123 -0.12 13.32 -9.57
CA TRP A 123 -0.99 14.20 -10.31
C TRP A 123 -2.13 14.70 -9.42
N LEU A 124 -2.41 16.01 -9.50
CA LEU A 124 -3.37 16.70 -8.69
C LEU A 124 -4.54 17.20 -9.54
N ALA A 125 -5.76 16.80 -9.18
CA ALA A 125 -6.97 17.39 -9.74
C ALA A 125 -7.18 18.82 -9.23
N ASP A 126 -7.89 19.65 -10.02
CA ASP A 126 -8.21 21.04 -9.67
C ASP A 126 -8.86 21.19 -8.28
N ALA A 127 -9.63 20.19 -7.83
CA ALA A 127 -10.29 20.19 -6.52
C ALA A 127 -9.33 20.24 -5.32
N HIS A 128 -8.04 19.94 -5.53
CA HIS A 128 -7.01 19.99 -4.48
C HIS A 128 -6.05 21.17 -4.65
N LEU A 129 -6.28 22.07 -5.60
CA LEU A 129 -5.42 23.25 -5.76
C LEU A 129 -5.57 24.19 -4.56
N GLY A 130 -4.43 24.69 -4.06
CA GLY A 130 -4.36 25.63 -2.94
C GLY A 130 -4.81 25.07 -1.59
N THR A 131 -5.08 23.77 -1.48
CA THR A 131 -5.46 23.13 -0.21
C THR A 131 -4.22 22.79 0.63
N GLY A 132 -4.42 22.50 1.92
CA GLY A 132 -3.38 22.04 2.82
C GLY A 132 -3.63 22.42 4.28
N PRO A 133 -2.68 22.11 5.19
CA PRO A 133 -1.36 21.58 4.87
C PRO A 133 -1.34 20.06 4.61
N TYR A 134 -0.40 19.65 3.76
CA TYR A 134 -0.03 18.26 3.46
C TYR A 134 1.38 17.96 3.95
N ARG A 135 1.73 16.69 4.04
CA ARG A 135 3.12 16.24 4.24
C ARG A 135 3.35 14.88 3.60
N TRP A 136 4.59 14.60 3.20
CA TRP A 136 5.01 13.27 2.81
C TRP A 136 5.46 12.48 4.03
N GLN A 137 5.14 11.19 4.06
CA GLN A 137 5.76 10.21 4.96
C GLN A 137 6.42 9.12 4.14
N ILE A 138 7.60 8.70 4.59
CA ILE A 138 8.27 7.50 4.08
C ILE A 138 8.35 6.51 5.22
N VAL A 139 7.80 5.32 4.99
CA VAL A 139 7.75 4.22 5.94
C VAL A 139 8.43 2.98 5.32
N GLU A 140 8.88 2.08 6.17
CA GLU A 140 9.40 0.79 5.75
C GLU A 140 8.24 -0.13 5.37
N ARG A 141 8.04 -0.39 4.07
CA ARG A 141 6.87 -1.10 3.51
C ARG A 141 5.54 -0.43 3.90
N SER A 142 4.42 -0.89 3.34
CA SER A 142 3.13 -0.18 3.45
C SER A 142 2.62 0.09 4.88
N ASN A 143 3.04 -0.70 5.87
CA ASN A 143 2.60 -0.59 7.27
C ASN A 143 3.74 -0.73 8.30
N GLY A 144 5.00 -0.53 7.90
CA GLY A 144 6.11 -0.67 8.84
C GLY A 144 6.47 0.64 9.53
N ARG A 145 7.73 0.72 9.93
CA ARG A 145 8.26 1.81 10.75
C ARG A 145 8.34 3.10 9.94
N LEU A 146 7.97 4.22 10.57
CA LEU A 146 8.21 5.55 10.01
C LEU A 146 9.71 5.84 9.94
N LEU A 147 10.20 6.14 8.74
CA LEU A 147 11.59 6.54 8.51
C LEU A 147 11.73 8.05 8.62
N THR A 148 10.86 8.80 7.93
CA THR A 148 10.94 10.26 7.86
C THR A 148 9.60 10.88 7.49
N THR A 149 9.46 12.18 7.74
CA THR A 149 8.29 12.99 7.41
C THR A 149 8.79 14.35 6.90
N SER A 150 8.22 14.85 5.80
CA SER A 150 8.59 16.16 5.25
C SER A 150 8.09 17.28 6.15
N ASP A 151 8.60 18.48 5.93
CA ASP A 151 7.91 19.68 6.42
C ASP A 151 6.50 19.78 5.80
N PRO A 152 5.53 20.37 6.52
CA PRO A 152 4.21 20.62 5.97
C PRO A 152 4.23 21.61 4.80
N PHE A 153 3.39 21.37 3.79
CA PHE A 153 3.31 22.21 2.60
C PHE A 153 1.87 22.38 2.10
N TYR A 154 1.61 23.41 1.30
CA TYR A 154 0.34 23.62 0.61
C TYR A 154 0.46 23.19 -0.85
N MET A 155 -0.64 22.72 -1.43
CA MET A 155 -0.68 22.36 -2.85
C MET A 155 -0.53 23.60 -3.74
N PRO A 156 -0.05 23.42 -4.99
CA PRO A 156 -0.03 24.50 -5.97
C PRO A 156 -1.39 25.18 -6.09
N SER A 157 -1.40 26.50 -6.24
CA SER A 157 -2.64 27.28 -6.32
C SER A 157 -3.25 27.34 -7.72
N LYS A 158 -2.51 26.89 -8.74
CA LYS A 158 -2.90 26.98 -10.15
C LYS A 158 -2.63 25.66 -10.87
N GLY A 159 -3.53 25.28 -11.77
CA GLY A 159 -3.30 24.20 -12.70
C GLY A 159 -2.10 24.49 -13.60
N GLY A 160 -1.38 23.44 -13.98
CA GLY A 160 -0.14 23.48 -14.75
C GLY A 160 1.11 23.71 -13.91
N ASP A 161 0.98 24.14 -12.65
CA ASP A 161 2.12 24.35 -11.78
C ASP A 161 2.77 23.02 -11.38
N LEU A 162 4.10 23.09 -11.25
CA LEU A 162 4.95 22.02 -10.76
C LEU A 162 5.56 22.45 -9.43
N MET A 163 5.37 21.64 -8.40
CA MET A 163 5.98 21.85 -7.08
C MET A 163 6.91 20.70 -6.74
N ALA A 164 8.08 21.02 -6.19
CA ALA A 164 9.00 20.04 -5.62
C ALA A 164 8.96 20.12 -4.08
N VAL A 165 9.03 18.96 -3.42
CA VAL A 165 9.16 18.81 -1.97
C VAL A 165 10.37 17.94 -1.70
N ASP A 166 11.29 18.45 -0.89
CA ASP A 166 12.53 17.76 -0.56
C ASP A 166 12.40 17.05 0.79
N ILE A 167 12.95 15.84 0.88
CA ILE A 167 13.00 15.09 2.13
C ILE A 167 14.30 14.29 2.23
N MET A 168 14.89 14.26 3.42
CA MET A 168 16.04 13.40 3.72
C MET A 168 15.55 12.02 4.17
N VAL A 169 16.01 10.97 3.49
CA VAL A 169 15.72 9.56 3.78
C VAL A 169 16.89 8.97 4.55
N LYS A 170 16.59 8.47 5.75
CA LYS A 170 17.55 7.83 6.66
C LYS A 170 17.06 6.44 7.03
N PRO A 171 17.97 5.48 7.27
CA PRO A 171 17.60 4.13 7.68
C PRO A 171 16.86 4.09 9.02
#